data_AF-A0A6I9MVR1-F1
#
_entry.id   AF-A0A6I9MVR1-F1
#
_cell.length_a   1.000
_cell.length_b   1.000
_cell.length_c   1.000
_cell.angle_alpha   90.00
_cell.angle_beta   90.00
_cell.angle_gamma   90.00
#
_symmetry.space_group_name_H-M   'P 1'
#
loop_
_entity.id
_entity.type
_entity.pdbx_description
1 polymer ?
#
loop_
_entity_poly.entity_id
_entity_poly.type
_entity_poly.pdbx_seq_one_letter_code
_entity_poly.pdbx_strand_id
1 'polypeptide(L)'
;MGVDQPDSEEMIDRRVSCDGERATVRYLGPVPPTAGLWYGVEWDNLERGKHDGSHEGVQYFTCRNPKGGSFVRPAKVSFGVDFLTVVREEYTIDTEEVLSQEISISSRKLKWGKVKERSYENLPSVLLTRSEVNGAGAEGEIRETTPNVQWLDMCGTLLSCWEDVAAITQQLEHLEGLHLSVYFLSASVEISVTKTLSFNLFPSLPSSSLTAWCVVDELGKLRSLVIFTCRGNRLLSSDGNPRTANQMLIAKLGKLELLNNGQILPDDRKGAECDYMKMFGLEWLEAGGGSETSREFIIQHPRYLSLVQKYGAPDEGLLKKWVPLALKNQLLKITFVFPDHPDRKPIEKKLPDSMEVQKVKGLLNRLLKVPPSDLKLTYTTLKKMGIEYEIDGDLKTLHYYAIEDGDQVQVRWS
;
A
#
# COMPACT_ATOMS: atom_id res chain seq x y z
N MET A 1 -32.62 -23.76 28.18
CA MET A 1 -31.15 -23.73 28.14
C MET A 1 -30.78 -22.96 26.89
N GLY A 2 -30.48 -21.67 27.04
CA GLY A 2 -30.00 -20.86 25.93
C GLY A 2 -28.60 -21.34 25.60
N VAL A 3 -28.41 -21.84 24.38
CA VAL A 3 -27.07 -21.97 23.83
C VAL A 3 -26.57 -20.54 23.68
N ASP A 4 -25.46 -20.19 24.32
CA ASP A 4 -24.78 -18.91 24.10
C ASP A 4 -24.63 -18.72 22.59
N GLN A 5 -25.48 -17.87 22.02
CA GLN A 5 -25.22 -17.35 20.68
C GLN A 5 -24.02 -16.43 20.85
N PRO A 6 -22.92 -16.65 20.12
CA PRO A 6 -21.81 -15.70 20.14
C PRO A 6 -22.39 -14.32 19.84
N ASP A 7 -21.96 -13.31 20.61
CA ASP A 7 -22.51 -11.97 20.53
C ASP A 7 -22.47 -11.50 19.08
N SER A 8 -23.62 -11.08 18.55
CA SER A 8 -23.78 -10.83 17.11
C SER A 8 -22.81 -9.77 16.57
N GLU A 9 -22.30 -8.91 17.46
CA GLU A 9 -21.30 -7.88 17.16
C GLU A 9 -19.88 -8.46 17.00
N GLU A 10 -19.50 -9.49 17.75
CA GLU A 10 -18.14 -10.07 17.69
C GLU A 10 -17.84 -10.75 16.34
N MET A 11 -18.88 -11.16 15.61
CA MET A 11 -18.75 -11.85 14.34
C MET A 11 -18.67 -10.91 13.15
N ILE A 12 -19.12 -9.66 13.31
CA ILE A 12 -19.03 -8.65 12.24
C ILE A 12 -17.57 -8.28 12.01
N ASP A 13 -17.23 -8.03 10.75
CA ASP A 13 -15.89 -7.71 10.25
C ASP A 13 -14.84 -8.82 10.37
N ARG A 14 -15.21 -9.98 10.95
CA ARG A 14 -14.36 -11.17 10.92
C ARG A 14 -14.22 -11.74 9.51
N ARG A 15 -13.02 -12.25 9.25
CA ARG A 15 -12.63 -12.90 8.00
C ARG A 15 -13.05 -14.35 7.99
N VAL A 16 -13.57 -14.80 6.85
CA VAL A 16 -14.05 -16.16 6.68
C VAL A 16 -13.68 -16.76 5.32
N SER A 17 -13.63 -18.08 5.30
CA SER A 17 -13.56 -18.91 4.10
C SER A 17 -14.93 -19.56 3.86
N CYS A 18 -15.39 -19.56 2.61
CA CYS A 18 -16.61 -20.24 2.21
C CYS A 18 -16.46 -20.79 0.79
N ASP A 19 -16.57 -22.11 0.65
CA ASP A 19 -16.35 -22.84 -0.61
C ASP A 19 -14.99 -22.49 -1.28
N GLY A 20 -13.92 -22.29 -0.49
CA GLY A 20 -12.57 -21.94 -0.97
C GLY A 20 -12.37 -20.46 -1.33
N GLU A 21 -13.41 -19.63 -1.19
CA GLU A 21 -13.36 -18.20 -1.44
C GLU A 21 -13.41 -17.39 -0.14
N ARG A 22 -12.85 -16.18 -0.19
CA ARG A 22 -12.60 -15.34 0.98
C ARG A 22 -13.61 -14.22 1.08
N ALA A 23 -14.11 -13.99 2.28
CA ALA A 23 -15.09 -12.96 2.54
C ALA A 23 -14.91 -12.33 3.92
N THR A 24 -15.61 -11.22 4.11
CA THR A 24 -15.74 -10.52 5.39
C THR A 24 -17.20 -10.55 5.82
N VAL A 25 -17.46 -10.93 7.06
CA VAL A 25 -18.83 -10.93 7.61
C VAL A 25 -19.29 -9.49 7.80
N ARG A 26 -20.46 -9.14 7.28
CA ARG A 26 -21.07 -7.81 7.40
C ARG A 26 -22.43 -7.84 8.10
N TYR A 27 -23.01 -9.03 8.22
CA TYR A 27 -24.29 -9.22 8.89
C TYR A 27 -24.36 -10.64 9.47
N LEU A 28 -24.95 -10.77 10.64
CA LEU A 28 -25.34 -12.05 11.23
C LEU A 28 -26.77 -11.94 11.74
N GLY A 29 -27.68 -12.72 11.15
CA GLY A 29 -29.08 -12.65 11.56
C GLY A 29 -30.07 -13.35 10.62
N PRO A 30 -31.37 -13.28 10.93
CA PRO A 30 -32.43 -13.81 10.08
C PRO A 30 -32.63 -12.95 8.83
N VAL A 31 -32.98 -13.58 7.71
CA VAL A 31 -33.23 -12.89 6.42
C VAL A 31 -34.60 -13.32 5.87
N PRO A 32 -35.71 -12.75 6.36
CA PRO A 32 -37.05 -13.09 5.88
C PRO A 32 -37.20 -12.93 4.36
N PRO A 33 -38.02 -13.78 3.70
CA PRO A 33 -38.83 -14.86 4.28
C PRO A 33 -38.03 -16.15 4.54
N THR A 34 -36.73 -16.16 4.25
CA THR A 34 -35.92 -17.38 4.42
C THR A 34 -35.65 -17.67 5.89
N ALA A 35 -36.01 -18.87 6.32
CA ALA A 35 -35.85 -19.28 7.72
C ALA A 35 -34.39 -19.50 8.11
N GLY A 36 -34.12 -19.37 9.41
CA GLY A 36 -32.83 -19.65 10.03
C GLY A 36 -31.85 -18.48 9.98
N LEU A 37 -30.68 -18.72 10.57
CA LEU A 37 -29.59 -17.76 10.65
C LEU A 37 -28.80 -17.71 9.33
N TRP A 38 -28.31 -16.52 8.99
CA TRP A 38 -27.48 -16.26 7.83
C TRP A 38 -26.32 -15.36 8.19
N TYR A 39 -25.18 -15.62 7.56
CA TYR A 39 -24.13 -14.63 7.43
C TYR A 39 -24.35 -13.85 6.14
N GLY A 40 -24.51 -12.53 6.25
CA GLY A 40 -24.27 -11.64 5.12
C GLY A 40 -22.77 -11.41 5.00
N VAL A 41 -22.19 -11.81 3.88
CA VAL A 41 -20.76 -11.72 3.62
C VAL A 41 -20.49 -10.84 2.41
N GLU A 42 -19.41 -10.09 2.45
CA GLU A 42 -18.85 -9.36 1.32
C GLU A 42 -17.59 -10.09 0.82
N TRP A 43 -17.60 -10.51 -0.45
CA TRP A 43 -16.52 -11.28 -1.04
C TRP A 43 -15.31 -10.41 -1.41
N ASP A 44 -14.12 -10.97 -1.26
CA ASP A 44 -12.89 -10.37 -1.81
C ASP A 44 -12.90 -10.41 -3.35
N ASN A 45 -13.39 -11.52 -3.92
CA ASN A 45 -13.62 -11.65 -5.35
C ASN A 45 -14.92 -10.93 -5.75
N LEU A 46 -14.77 -9.80 -6.44
CA LEU A 46 -15.88 -8.94 -6.85
C LEU A 46 -16.89 -9.61 -7.81
N GLU A 47 -16.51 -10.71 -8.46
CA GLU A 47 -17.39 -11.44 -9.39
C GLU A 47 -18.20 -12.56 -8.70
N ARG A 48 -17.86 -12.90 -7.44
CA ARG A 48 -18.48 -14.02 -6.73
C ARG A 48 -19.85 -13.69 -6.14
N GLY A 49 -20.06 -12.45 -5.75
CA GLY A 49 -21.28 -12.04 -5.07
C GLY A 49 -22.49 -11.95 -5.99
N LYS A 50 -23.65 -11.71 -5.38
CA LYS A 50 -24.97 -11.79 -6.02
C LYS A 50 -25.75 -10.49 -5.88
N HIS A 51 -25.54 -9.75 -4.79
CA HIS A 51 -26.30 -8.57 -4.42
C HIS A 51 -25.43 -7.54 -3.67
N ASP A 52 -26.01 -6.41 -3.33
CA ASP A 52 -25.37 -5.28 -2.63
C ASP A 52 -25.50 -5.37 -1.10
N GLY A 53 -26.15 -6.44 -0.61
CA GLY A 53 -26.46 -6.68 0.79
C GLY A 53 -27.94 -6.49 1.14
N SER A 54 -28.78 -6.27 0.12
CA SER A 54 -30.23 -6.34 0.23
C SER A 54 -30.80 -7.72 -0.12
N HIS A 55 -31.96 -8.04 0.46
CA HIS A 55 -32.81 -9.16 0.07
C HIS A 55 -34.28 -8.76 0.17
N GLU A 56 -35.08 -9.02 -0.87
CA GLU A 56 -36.51 -8.70 -0.94
C GLU A 56 -36.84 -7.24 -0.55
N GLY A 57 -36.01 -6.29 -1.00
CA GLY A 57 -36.20 -4.86 -0.74
C GLY A 57 -35.76 -4.37 0.64
N VAL A 58 -35.27 -5.25 1.51
CA VAL A 58 -34.70 -4.89 2.82
C VAL A 58 -33.17 -4.85 2.72
N GLN A 59 -32.56 -3.75 3.18
CA GLN A 59 -31.11 -3.62 3.27
C GLN A 59 -30.61 -4.16 4.62
N TYR A 60 -29.73 -5.15 4.60
CA TYR A 60 -29.14 -5.73 5.83
C TYR A 60 -27.72 -5.23 6.09
N PHE A 61 -26.94 -5.08 5.03
CA PHE A 61 -25.58 -4.53 5.06
C PHE A 61 -25.28 -3.88 3.70
N THR A 62 -24.22 -3.08 3.60
CA THR A 62 -23.80 -2.47 2.34
C THR A 62 -22.50 -3.08 1.84
N CYS A 63 -22.38 -3.20 0.51
CA CYS A 63 -21.18 -3.72 -0.14
C CYS A 63 -20.47 -2.61 -0.93
N ARG A 64 -19.16 -2.76 -1.11
CA ARG A 64 -18.32 -1.92 -1.99
C ARG A 64 -18.71 -2.04 -3.46
N ASN A 65 -19.25 -3.19 -3.86
CA ASN A 65 -19.73 -3.46 -5.20
C ASN A 65 -21.22 -3.86 -5.14
N PRO A 66 -22.08 -3.38 -6.05
CA PRO A 66 -23.49 -3.78 -6.12
C PRO A 66 -23.75 -5.29 -6.23
N LYS A 67 -22.74 -6.07 -6.61
CA LYS A 67 -22.79 -7.54 -6.64
C LYS A 67 -21.70 -8.17 -5.78
N GLY A 68 -21.20 -7.48 -4.76
CA GLY A 68 -20.13 -7.97 -3.88
C GLY A 68 -20.61 -8.86 -2.74
N GLY A 69 -21.90 -8.83 -2.41
CA GLY A 69 -22.48 -9.48 -1.24
C GLY A 69 -23.13 -10.83 -1.52
N SER A 70 -23.22 -11.68 -0.49
CA SER A 70 -24.03 -12.89 -0.49
C SER A 70 -24.54 -13.22 0.91
N PHE A 71 -25.71 -13.85 1.02
CA PHE A 71 -26.13 -14.54 2.23
C PHE A 71 -25.71 -16.01 2.17
N VAL A 72 -24.94 -16.47 3.16
CA VAL A 72 -24.43 -17.83 3.26
C VAL A 72 -24.85 -18.49 4.58
N ARG A 73 -24.98 -19.82 4.55
CA ARG A 73 -25.37 -20.59 5.74
C ARG A 73 -24.17 -20.76 6.67
N PRO A 74 -24.34 -20.66 8.01
CA PRO A 74 -23.26 -20.85 8.97
C PRO A 74 -22.45 -22.12 8.76
N ALA A 75 -23.08 -23.23 8.41
CA ALA A 75 -22.41 -24.51 8.17
C ALA A 75 -21.44 -24.52 6.97
N LYS A 76 -21.45 -23.50 6.11
CA LYS A 76 -20.54 -23.36 4.97
C LYS A 76 -19.37 -22.41 5.24
N VAL A 77 -19.38 -21.76 6.41
CA VAL A 77 -18.45 -20.70 6.75
C VAL A 77 -17.41 -21.26 7.70
N SER A 78 -16.14 -21.17 7.31
CA SER A 78 -15.00 -21.43 8.17
C SER A 78 -14.41 -20.11 8.66
N PHE A 79 -14.19 -20.00 9.96
CA PHE A 79 -13.42 -18.91 10.57
C PHE A 79 -11.93 -19.23 10.63
N GLY A 80 -11.50 -20.38 10.11
CA GLY A 80 -10.12 -20.81 10.15
C GLY A 80 -9.66 -21.31 11.51
N VAL A 81 -8.35 -21.53 11.58
CA VAL A 81 -7.66 -22.17 12.71
C VAL A 81 -6.36 -21.43 13.03
N ASP A 82 -5.70 -21.80 14.11
CA ASP A 82 -4.41 -21.20 14.48
C ASP A 82 -3.29 -21.58 13.50
N PHE A 83 -2.22 -20.78 13.56
CA PHE A 83 -1.03 -20.91 12.73
C PHE A 83 -0.44 -22.34 12.71
N LEU A 84 -0.25 -22.96 13.88
CA LEU A 84 0.41 -24.26 13.94
C LEU A 84 -0.47 -25.38 13.45
N THR A 85 -1.78 -25.30 13.65
CA THR A 85 -2.72 -26.25 13.05
C THR A 85 -2.57 -26.26 11.52
N VAL A 86 -2.56 -25.10 10.86
CA VAL A 86 -2.32 -25.03 9.42
C VAL A 86 -0.92 -25.53 9.03
N VAL A 87 0.13 -25.14 9.77
CA VAL A 87 1.50 -25.63 9.48
C VAL A 87 1.55 -27.15 9.56
N ARG A 88 0.92 -27.76 10.56
CA ARG A 88 0.85 -29.21 10.70
C ARG A 88 0.09 -29.80 9.52
N GLU A 89 -1.06 -29.28 9.13
CA GLU A 89 -1.84 -29.78 7.98
C GLU A 89 -1.07 -29.69 6.66
N GLU A 90 -0.48 -28.54 6.34
CA GLU A 90 0.22 -28.28 5.07
C GLU A 90 1.56 -29.01 4.95
N TYR A 91 2.26 -29.23 6.08
CA TYR A 91 3.59 -29.82 6.11
C TYR A 91 3.61 -31.26 6.65
N THR A 92 2.47 -31.83 7.01
CA THR A 92 2.35 -33.27 7.29
C THR A 92 2.59 -34.03 6.00
N ILE A 93 3.51 -35.00 6.06
CA ILE A 93 3.64 -36.00 5.00
C ILE A 93 2.78 -37.17 5.44
N ASP A 94 1.73 -37.49 4.67
CA ASP A 94 1.09 -38.79 4.81
C ASP A 94 2.06 -39.86 4.32
N THR A 95 2.79 -40.44 5.28
CA THR A 95 3.76 -41.48 5.00
C THR A 95 3.11 -42.71 4.38
N GLU A 96 1.84 -43.02 4.72
CA GLU A 96 1.16 -44.18 4.14
C GLU A 96 0.83 -43.93 2.67
N GLU A 97 0.33 -42.73 2.34
CA GLU A 97 0.07 -42.34 0.95
C GLU A 97 1.36 -42.35 0.11
N VAL A 98 2.44 -41.72 0.58
CA VAL A 98 3.71 -41.69 -0.14
C VAL A 98 4.27 -43.11 -0.33
N LEU A 99 4.27 -43.94 0.71
CA LEU A 99 4.76 -45.32 0.62
C LEU A 99 3.88 -46.20 -0.29
N SER A 100 2.60 -45.85 -0.49
CA SER A 100 1.68 -46.57 -1.39
C SER A 100 1.90 -46.27 -2.88
N GLN A 101 2.58 -45.17 -3.22
CA GLN A 101 2.85 -44.80 -4.61
C GLN A 101 4.01 -45.64 -5.19
N GLU A 102 3.73 -46.50 -6.17
CA GLU A 102 4.80 -47.20 -6.92
C GLU A 102 5.42 -46.28 -7.98
N ILE A 103 6.72 -46.03 -7.89
CA ILE A 103 7.47 -45.36 -8.97
C ILE A 103 8.09 -46.43 -9.88
N SER A 104 7.77 -46.39 -11.17
CA SER A 104 8.40 -47.24 -12.20
C SER A 104 9.26 -46.39 -13.14
N ILE A 105 10.56 -46.68 -13.20
CA ILE A 105 11.48 -46.11 -14.20
C ILE A 105 12.08 -47.28 -14.98
N SER A 106 11.81 -47.31 -16.29
CA SER A 106 12.30 -48.33 -17.25
C SER A 106 12.30 -49.77 -16.70
N SER A 107 11.12 -50.41 -16.70
CA SER A 107 10.84 -51.78 -16.21
C SER A 107 11.28 -52.12 -14.78
N ARG A 108 11.88 -51.20 -14.02
CA ARG A 108 12.25 -51.38 -12.61
C ARG A 108 11.27 -50.63 -11.71
N LYS A 109 10.70 -51.35 -10.77
CA LYS A 109 9.91 -50.80 -9.67
C LYS A 109 10.84 -50.33 -8.56
N LEU A 110 10.76 -49.05 -8.20
CA LEU A 110 11.46 -48.46 -7.06
C LEU A 110 10.51 -48.48 -5.86
N LYS A 111 11.04 -48.85 -4.69
CA LYS A 111 10.34 -48.70 -3.41
C LYS A 111 10.87 -47.46 -2.73
N TRP A 112 9.98 -46.67 -2.14
CA TRP A 112 10.37 -45.60 -1.24
C TRP A 112 11.19 -46.15 -0.06
N GLY A 113 12.27 -45.47 0.31
CA GLY A 113 13.02 -45.76 1.52
C GLY A 113 12.23 -45.34 2.77
N LYS A 114 12.88 -45.37 3.95
CA LYS A 114 12.28 -44.79 5.17
C LYS A 114 11.99 -43.30 4.95
N VAL A 115 10.72 -42.93 4.79
CA VAL A 115 10.28 -41.55 4.83
C VAL A 115 10.42 -41.11 6.29
N LYS A 116 11.35 -40.18 6.57
CA LYS A 116 11.43 -39.54 7.88
C LYS A 116 10.33 -38.48 7.93
N GLU A 117 9.58 -38.48 9.02
CA GLU A 117 8.67 -37.40 9.38
C GLU A 117 9.42 -36.06 9.30
N ARG A 118 8.80 -35.04 8.70
CA ARG A 118 9.44 -33.73 8.56
C ARG A 118 9.63 -33.14 9.95
N SER A 119 10.87 -32.78 10.26
CA SER A 119 11.17 -31.98 11.44
C SER A 119 10.79 -30.53 11.15
N TYR A 120 9.71 -30.06 11.78
CA TYR A 120 9.24 -28.68 11.70
C TYR A 120 10.31 -27.68 12.14
N GLU A 121 11.17 -28.08 13.08
CA GLU A 121 12.31 -27.30 13.55
C GLU A 121 13.26 -26.89 12.43
N ASN A 122 13.39 -27.68 11.37
CA ASN A 122 14.32 -27.42 10.28
C ASN A 122 13.70 -26.61 9.14
N LEU A 123 12.47 -26.12 9.24
CA LEU A 123 11.82 -25.36 8.18
C LEU A 123 12.47 -23.97 8.04
N PRO A 124 13.16 -23.66 6.92
CA PRO A 124 13.68 -22.31 6.69
C PRO A 124 12.58 -21.36 6.20
N SER A 125 11.54 -21.91 5.57
CA SER A 125 10.42 -21.16 5.02
C SER A 125 9.08 -21.87 5.22
N VAL A 126 8.05 -21.08 5.49
CA VAL A 126 6.67 -21.53 5.69
C VAL A 126 5.78 -20.73 4.73
N LEU A 127 5.02 -21.43 3.89
CA LEU A 127 4.20 -20.88 2.81
C LEU A 127 2.74 -21.25 3.06
N LEU A 128 2.00 -20.34 3.68
CA LEU A 128 0.59 -20.50 4.06
C LEU A 128 -0.32 -19.63 3.19
N THR A 129 0.09 -19.34 1.96
CA THR A 129 -0.66 -18.49 1.02
C THR A 129 -2.05 -19.08 0.80
N ARG A 130 -3.09 -18.26 0.99
CA ARG A 130 -4.49 -18.68 0.86
C ARG A 130 -4.90 -19.85 1.77
N SER A 131 -4.21 -20.07 2.88
CA SER A 131 -4.67 -20.96 3.95
C SER A 131 -5.67 -20.29 4.91
N GLU A 132 -6.22 -21.06 5.84
CA GLU A 132 -7.22 -20.60 6.79
C GLU A 132 -6.63 -20.19 8.16
N VAL A 133 -5.38 -19.69 8.19
CA VAL A 133 -4.80 -19.12 9.43
C VAL A 133 -5.62 -17.92 9.89
N ASN A 134 -6.09 -17.92 11.14
CA ASN A 134 -6.84 -16.83 11.78
C ASN A 134 -6.41 -16.59 13.25
N GLY A 135 -5.15 -16.86 13.58
CA GLY A 135 -4.62 -16.56 14.91
C GLY A 135 -3.28 -17.22 15.19
N ALA A 136 -2.61 -16.76 16.25
CA ALA A 136 -1.31 -17.30 16.65
C ALA A 136 -1.39 -18.66 17.38
N GLY A 137 -2.53 -18.96 18.02
CA GLY A 137 -2.65 -20.13 18.90
C GLY A 137 -2.04 -19.87 20.28
N ALA A 138 -1.58 -20.92 20.96
CA ALA A 138 -1.02 -20.82 22.30
C ALA A 138 0.36 -20.15 22.31
N GLU A 139 0.62 -19.36 23.35
CA GLU A 139 1.89 -18.66 23.52
C GLU A 139 3.05 -19.64 23.72
N GLY A 140 4.15 -19.44 23.00
CA GLY A 140 5.38 -20.25 23.09
C GLY A 140 5.44 -21.42 22.12
N GLU A 141 4.31 -22.00 21.71
CA GLU A 141 4.31 -23.20 20.86
C GLU A 141 4.97 -22.98 19.49
N ILE A 142 4.81 -21.79 18.90
CA ILE A 142 5.41 -21.48 17.58
C ILE A 142 6.93 -21.48 17.68
N ARG A 143 7.45 -20.92 18.77
CA ARG A 143 8.89 -20.86 19.06
C ARG A 143 9.47 -22.26 19.23
N GLU A 144 8.74 -23.14 19.90
CA GLU A 144 9.18 -24.53 20.15
C GLU A 144 9.06 -25.40 18.89
N THR A 145 8.00 -25.24 18.09
CA THR A 145 7.70 -26.11 16.95
C THR A 145 8.47 -25.70 15.70
N THR A 146 8.62 -24.39 15.46
CA THR A 146 9.21 -23.83 14.22
C THR A 146 10.29 -22.78 14.50
N PRO A 147 11.33 -23.08 15.33
CA PRO A 147 12.33 -22.11 15.75
C PRO A 147 13.15 -21.48 14.61
N ASN A 148 13.44 -22.23 13.53
CA ASN A 148 14.39 -21.80 12.50
C ASN A 148 13.74 -21.15 11.27
N VAL A 149 12.46 -20.78 11.35
CA VAL A 149 11.76 -20.14 10.21
C VAL A 149 12.34 -18.75 9.97
N GLN A 150 12.83 -18.55 8.74
CA GLN A 150 13.40 -17.29 8.26
C GLN A 150 12.46 -16.57 7.30
N TRP A 151 11.61 -17.31 6.57
CA TRP A 151 10.68 -16.74 5.60
C TRP A 151 9.27 -17.23 5.83
N LEU A 152 8.33 -16.32 6.02
CA LEU A 152 6.93 -16.65 6.27
C LEU A 152 6.03 -15.98 5.23
N ASP A 153 5.23 -16.76 4.51
CA ASP A 153 4.16 -16.24 3.65
C ASP A 153 2.80 -16.57 4.24
N MET A 154 2.03 -15.52 4.55
CA MET A 154 0.65 -15.60 5.03
C MET A 154 -0.27 -14.74 4.15
N CYS A 155 0.08 -14.56 2.86
CA CYS A 155 -0.71 -13.79 1.92
C CYS A 155 -2.09 -14.38 1.74
N GLY A 156 -3.08 -13.50 1.87
CA GLY A 156 -4.49 -13.86 1.82
C GLY A 156 -4.78 -14.98 2.79
N THR A 157 -4.41 -14.87 4.06
CA THR A 157 -4.93 -15.73 5.14
C THR A 157 -6.24 -15.14 5.68
N LEU A 158 -6.77 -15.67 6.79
CA LEU A 158 -7.94 -15.12 7.48
C LEU A 158 -7.57 -14.20 8.63
N LEU A 159 -6.28 -13.92 8.86
CA LEU A 159 -5.82 -12.92 9.82
C LEU A 159 -6.50 -11.57 9.55
N SER A 160 -7.09 -10.99 10.61
CA SER A 160 -7.91 -9.78 10.54
C SER A 160 -7.38 -8.64 11.40
N CYS A 161 -6.30 -8.86 12.15
CA CYS A 161 -5.70 -7.86 13.01
C CYS A 161 -4.18 -8.04 13.10
N TRP A 162 -3.50 -6.96 13.45
CA TRP A 162 -2.05 -6.94 13.55
C TRP A 162 -1.55 -7.62 14.83
N GLU A 163 -2.38 -7.73 15.85
CA GLU A 163 -2.11 -8.43 17.10
C GLU A 163 -1.75 -9.90 16.84
N ASP A 164 -2.53 -10.60 16.02
CA ASP A 164 -2.27 -12.00 15.69
C ASP A 164 -1.00 -12.15 14.85
N VAL A 165 -0.79 -11.25 13.89
CA VAL A 165 0.46 -11.21 13.10
C VAL A 165 1.66 -11.00 14.04
N ALA A 166 1.53 -10.11 15.02
CA ALA A 166 2.56 -9.85 16.01
C ALA A 166 2.83 -11.07 16.89
N ALA A 167 1.78 -11.69 17.41
CA ALA A 167 1.89 -12.87 18.26
C ALA A 167 2.54 -14.05 17.53
N ILE A 168 2.31 -14.22 16.22
CA ILE A 168 3.02 -15.21 15.39
C ILE A 168 4.49 -14.82 15.24
N THR A 169 4.75 -13.60 14.75
CA THR A 169 6.08 -13.19 14.30
C THR A 169 7.06 -12.92 15.44
N GLN A 170 6.59 -12.49 16.62
CA GLN A 170 7.43 -12.31 17.81
C GLN A 170 8.00 -13.62 18.35
N GLN A 171 7.39 -14.77 18.01
CA GLN A 171 7.88 -16.09 18.39
C GLN A 171 8.94 -16.64 17.43
N LEU A 172 9.08 -16.04 16.24
CA LEU A 172 10.02 -16.46 15.19
C LEU A 172 11.29 -15.60 15.25
N GLU A 173 12.21 -15.94 16.15
CA GLU A 173 13.42 -15.15 16.44
C GLU A 173 14.39 -15.01 15.24
N HIS A 174 14.31 -15.95 14.29
CA HIS A 174 15.13 -15.97 13.08
C HIS A 174 14.39 -15.44 11.85
N LEU A 175 13.18 -14.88 12.01
CA LEU A 175 12.40 -14.38 10.89
C LEU A 175 13.13 -13.21 10.21
N GLU A 176 13.51 -13.44 8.95
CA GLU A 176 14.15 -12.47 8.08
C GLU A 176 13.16 -11.82 7.13
N GLY A 177 12.08 -12.53 6.75
CA GLY A 177 11.08 -12.05 5.81
C GLY A 177 9.66 -12.54 6.02
N LEU A 178 8.71 -11.63 5.86
CA LEU A 178 7.28 -11.88 6.02
C LEU A 178 6.49 -11.34 4.83
N HIS A 179 5.63 -12.18 4.23
CA HIS A 179 4.69 -11.83 3.18
C HIS A 179 3.26 -11.80 3.71
N LEU A 180 2.56 -10.68 3.51
CA LEU A 180 1.19 -10.48 4.00
C LEU A 180 0.28 -9.80 2.96
N SER A 181 -1.03 -9.95 3.17
CA SER A 181 -2.07 -9.18 2.48
C SER A 181 -2.79 -8.28 3.48
N VAL A 182 -2.94 -6.99 3.18
CA VAL A 182 -3.29 -5.98 4.20
C VAL A 182 -4.74 -5.44 4.10
N TYR A 183 -5.60 -5.99 3.25
CA TYR A 183 -6.91 -5.36 2.99
C TYR A 183 -7.82 -5.26 4.21
N PHE A 184 -7.56 -6.02 5.26
CA PHE A 184 -8.50 -6.24 6.35
C PHE A 184 -7.85 -6.35 7.73
N LEU A 185 -6.58 -5.97 7.88
CA LEU A 185 -5.97 -5.88 9.20
C LEU A 185 -6.50 -4.61 9.88
N SER A 186 -7.30 -4.77 10.93
CA SER A 186 -7.72 -3.68 11.81
C SER A 186 -6.50 -3.10 12.53
N ALA A 187 -6.57 -1.82 12.89
CA ALA A 187 -5.44 -1.10 13.48
C ALA A 187 -5.17 -1.56 14.92
N SER A 188 -3.98 -2.13 15.20
CA SER A 188 -3.09 -1.81 16.35
C SER A 188 -1.97 -2.85 16.59
N VAL A 189 -0.99 -2.43 17.41
CA VAL A 189 0.18 -3.14 18.00
C VAL A 189 1.53 -3.03 17.27
N GLU A 190 2.57 -2.70 18.07
CA GLU A 190 3.98 -2.72 17.70
C GLU A 190 4.40 -4.14 17.30
N ILE A 191 4.71 -4.35 16.02
CA ILE A 191 5.34 -5.60 15.57
C ILE A 191 6.85 -5.40 15.47
N SER A 192 7.58 -6.25 16.19
CA SER A 192 9.03 -6.33 16.11
C SER A 192 9.45 -7.43 15.12
N VAL A 193 9.10 -7.31 13.83
CA VAL A 193 9.60 -8.25 12.80
C VAL A 193 10.95 -7.79 12.29
N THR A 194 11.98 -8.61 12.44
CA THR A 194 13.34 -8.33 11.96
C THR A 194 13.45 -8.37 10.44
N LYS A 195 13.64 -7.18 9.85
CA LYS A 195 14.34 -6.87 8.57
C LYS A 195 13.55 -6.92 7.25
N THR A 196 12.69 -7.89 6.93
CA THR A 196 11.96 -7.88 5.62
C THR A 196 10.47 -8.06 5.79
N LEU A 197 9.67 -7.14 5.24
CA LEU A 197 8.21 -7.28 5.18
C LEU A 197 7.74 -6.91 3.78
N SER A 198 7.30 -7.89 3.00
CA SER A 198 6.76 -7.68 1.67
C SER A 198 5.23 -7.82 1.70
N PHE A 199 4.53 -6.94 1.01
CA PHE A 199 3.08 -6.86 1.07
C PHE A 199 2.46 -6.85 -0.32
N ASN A 200 1.41 -7.62 -0.49
CA ASN A 200 0.53 -7.47 -1.64
C ASN A 200 -0.70 -6.65 -1.20
N LEU A 201 -0.92 -5.49 -1.83
CA LEU A 201 -2.13 -4.65 -1.74
C LEU A 201 -2.83 -4.56 -3.14
N PHE A 202 -3.37 -5.67 -3.67
CA PHE A 202 -4.55 -5.77 -4.54
C PHE A 202 -5.46 -4.53 -4.58
N PRO A 203 -5.97 -4.19 -5.77
CA PRO A 203 -6.50 -2.88 -6.04
C PRO A 203 -8.03 -2.86 -5.90
N SER A 204 -8.58 -2.65 -4.71
CA SER A 204 -10.01 -2.28 -4.59
C SER A 204 -10.39 -1.71 -3.21
N LEU A 205 -9.68 -0.70 -2.72
CA LEU A 205 -10.30 0.20 -1.73
C LEU A 205 -11.26 1.15 -2.45
N PRO A 206 -12.50 1.35 -1.94
CA PRO A 206 -13.35 2.44 -2.37
C PRO A 206 -12.65 3.77 -2.16
N SER A 207 -12.99 4.74 -2.99
CA SER A 207 -12.46 6.09 -3.06
C SER A 207 -12.59 6.89 -1.76
N SER A 208 -11.68 6.65 -0.82
CA SER A 208 -11.15 7.67 0.07
C SER A 208 -9.66 7.38 0.22
N SER A 209 -8.81 8.31 -0.26
CA SER A 209 -7.35 8.19 -0.17
C SER A 209 -6.85 7.87 1.25
N LEU A 210 -7.60 8.31 2.27
CA LEU A 210 -7.31 8.13 3.69
C LEU A 210 -7.23 6.67 4.16
N THR A 211 -8.04 5.76 3.62
CA THR A 211 -8.14 4.37 4.13
C THR A 211 -6.96 3.49 3.70
N ALA A 212 -6.26 3.85 2.62
CA ALA A 212 -5.09 3.11 2.16
C ALA A 212 -3.80 3.58 2.86
N TRP A 213 -3.72 4.89 3.16
CA TRP A 213 -2.53 5.49 3.78
C TRP A 213 -2.47 5.27 5.29
N CYS A 214 -3.61 5.11 5.99
CA CYS A 214 -3.60 4.75 7.41
C CYS A 214 -2.87 3.43 7.67
N VAL A 215 -3.03 2.45 6.78
CA VAL A 215 -2.27 1.18 6.82
C VAL A 215 -0.76 1.43 6.73
N VAL A 216 -0.32 2.33 5.84
CA VAL A 216 1.09 2.71 5.72
C VAL A 216 1.60 3.38 7.00
N ASP A 217 0.78 4.21 7.63
CA ASP A 217 1.12 4.86 8.90
C ASP A 217 1.28 3.84 10.03
N GLU A 218 0.45 2.80 10.07
CA GLU A 218 0.59 1.66 10.98
C GLU A 218 1.88 0.86 10.68
N LEU A 219 2.18 0.60 9.41
CA LEU A 219 3.46 -0.02 9.01
C LEU A 219 4.68 0.81 9.45
N GLY A 220 4.54 2.13 9.53
CA GLY A 220 5.58 3.03 10.04
C GLY A 220 5.94 2.80 11.51
N LYS A 221 5.05 2.18 12.30
CA LYS A 221 5.32 1.81 13.70
C LYS A 221 6.25 0.61 13.81
N LEU A 222 6.39 -0.18 12.73
CA LEU A 222 7.26 -1.35 12.68
C LEU A 222 8.71 -0.90 12.65
N ARG A 223 9.36 -0.92 13.82
CA ARG A 223 10.72 -0.39 14.00
C ARG A 223 11.79 -1.11 13.20
N SER A 224 11.46 -2.27 12.65
CA SER A 224 12.37 -3.17 11.96
C SER A 224 11.98 -3.38 10.49
N LEU A 225 10.99 -2.63 9.98
CA LEU A 225 10.62 -2.59 8.57
C LEU A 225 11.71 -1.85 7.76
N VAL A 226 12.53 -2.62 7.05
CA VAL A 226 13.64 -2.11 6.23
C VAL A 226 13.40 -2.38 4.74
N ILE A 227 12.67 -3.42 4.39
CA ILE A 227 12.32 -3.75 3.00
C ILE A 227 10.80 -3.80 2.89
N PHE A 228 10.25 -3.10 1.90
CA PHE A 228 8.82 -3.05 1.60
C PHE A 228 8.61 -3.23 0.10
N THR A 229 7.86 -4.26 -0.26
CA THR A 229 7.42 -4.49 -1.64
C THR A 229 5.92 -4.28 -1.69
N CYS A 230 5.47 -3.53 -2.69
CA CYS A 230 4.08 -3.13 -2.87
C CYS A 230 3.71 -3.10 -4.37
N ARG A 231 4.35 -3.96 -5.18
CA ARG A 231 4.20 -3.99 -6.64
C ARG A 231 2.79 -4.44 -7.02
N GLY A 232 2.13 -3.70 -7.91
CA GLY A 232 0.73 -3.95 -8.29
C GLY A 232 -0.29 -3.25 -7.39
N ASN A 233 0.18 -2.52 -6.37
CA ASN A 233 -0.69 -1.80 -5.46
C ASN A 233 -1.12 -0.48 -6.07
N ARG A 234 -2.44 -0.23 -6.13
CA ARG A 234 -2.98 1.09 -6.47
C ARG A 234 -3.02 1.98 -5.22
N LEU A 235 -1.90 2.13 -4.52
CA LEU A 235 -1.74 3.29 -3.62
C LEU A 235 -1.73 4.51 -4.51
N LEU A 236 -2.89 5.14 -4.67
CA LEU A 236 -3.03 6.38 -5.41
C LEU A 236 -2.70 7.50 -4.44
N SER A 237 -1.62 8.22 -4.73
CA SER A 237 -1.51 9.60 -4.28
C SER A 237 -2.69 10.40 -4.85
N SER A 238 -2.98 11.54 -4.25
CA SER A 238 -4.07 12.41 -4.68
C SER A 238 -4.03 12.82 -6.17
N ASP A 239 -2.84 12.83 -6.76
CA ASP A 239 -2.59 13.15 -8.17
C ASP A 239 -2.66 11.91 -9.10
N GLY A 240 -2.90 10.72 -8.55
CA GLY A 240 -2.94 9.46 -9.28
C GLY A 240 -1.59 8.97 -9.81
N ASN A 241 -0.47 9.63 -9.43
CA ASN A 241 0.86 9.31 -9.94
C ASN A 241 1.58 8.27 -9.06
N PRO A 242 1.93 7.08 -9.58
CA PRO A 242 2.63 6.06 -8.82
C PRO A 242 3.97 6.52 -8.22
N ARG A 243 4.65 7.51 -8.84
CA ARG A 243 5.90 8.07 -8.31
C ARG A 243 5.66 8.87 -7.05
N THR A 244 4.61 9.69 -7.02
CA THR A 244 4.20 10.47 -5.85
C THR A 244 3.82 9.53 -4.69
N ALA A 245 3.13 8.42 -4.98
CA ALA A 245 2.87 7.39 -3.98
C ALA A 245 4.17 6.76 -3.42
N ASN A 246 5.16 6.45 -4.26
CA ASN A 246 6.45 5.96 -3.77
C ASN A 246 7.17 6.99 -2.90
N GLN A 247 7.14 8.27 -3.27
CA GLN A 247 7.68 9.34 -2.43
C GLN A 247 6.96 9.43 -1.08
N MET A 248 5.62 9.35 -1.07
CA MET A 248 4.85 9.29 0.17
C MET A 248 5.21 8.08 1.04
N LEU A 249 5.41 6.90 0.45
CA LEU A 249 5.89 5.71 1.16
C LEU A 249 7.27 5.92 1.79
N ILE A 250 8.22 6.47 1.03
CA ILE A 250 9.58 6.78 1.52
C ILE A 250 9.51 7.78 2.69
N ALA A 251 8.65 8.80 2.57
CA ALA A 251 8.47 9.84 3.58
C ALA A 251 7.71 9.35 4.83
N LYS A 252 6.72 8.46 4.70
CA LYS A 252 5.98 7.90 5.84
C LYS A 252 6.71 6.73 6.52
N LEU A 253 7.52 5.95 5.78
CA LEU A 253 8.29 4.81 6.29
C LEU A 253 9.77 5.19 6.49
N GLY A 254 10.07 5.80 7.64
CA GLY A 254 11.38 6.43 7.91
C GLY A 254 12.59 5.52 7.96
N LYS A 255 12.37 4.22 8.18
CA LYS A 255 13.42 3.20 8.32
C LYS A 255 13.62 2.36 7.07
N LEU A 256 12.84 2.62 6.03
CA LEU A 256 12.86 1.84 4.81
C LEU A 256 14.18 2.02 4.05
N GLU A 257 14.83 0.94 3.65
CA GLU A 257 16.06 0.96 2.82
C GLU A 257 15.78 0.47 1.40
N LEU A 258 14.84 -0.45 1.23
CA LEU A 258 14.40 -0.93 -0.08
C LEU A 258 12.89 -0.80 -0.26
N LEU A 259 12.49 -0.16 -1.36
CA LEU A 259 11.11 -0.07 -1.82
C LEU A 259 10.97 -0.71 -3.19
N ASN A 260 10.11 -1.72 -3.35
CA ASN A 260 9.86 -2.40 -4.64
C ASN A 260 11.15 -2.91 -5.31
N ASN A 261 12.09 -3.42 -4.51
CA ASN A 261 13.46 -3.83 -4.88
C ASN A 261 14.37 -2.70 -5.37
N GLY A 262 13.95 -1.44 -5.25
CA GLY A 262 14.80 -0.26 -5.46
C GLY A 262 15.39 0.20 -4.14
N GLN A 263 16.71 0.41 -4.11
CA GLN A 263 17.39 1.03 -2.97
C GLN A 263 16.95 2.49 -2.83
N ILE A 264 16.68 2.93 -1.61
CA ILE A 264 16.37 4.33 -1.30
C ILE A 264 17.67 5.03 -0.95
N LEU A 265 18.11 5.97 -1.80
CA LEU A 265 19.30 6.76 -1.51
C LEU A 265 18.99 7.87 -0.48
N PRO A 266 20.00 8.36 0.26
CA PRO A 266 19.79 9.46 1.22
C PRO A 266 19.15 10.71 0.62
N ASP A 267 19.52 11.06 -0.62
CA ASP A 267 18.97 12.22 -1.33
C ASP A 267 17.52 11.99 -1.76
N ASP A 268 17.16 10.78 -2.19
CA ASP A 268 15.77 10.41 -2.52
C ASP A 268 14.88 10.52 -1.28
N ARG A 269 15.38 10.04 -0.13
CA ARG A 269 14.69 10.13 1.16
C ARG A 269 14.50 11.57 1.59
N LYS A 270 15.55 12.40 1.49
CA LYS A 270 15.47 13.82 1.83
C LYS A 270 14.46 14.54 0.93
N GLY A 271 14.51 14.31 -0.37
CA GLY A 271 13.57 14.88 -1.33
C GLY A 271 12.12 14.50 -1.01
N ALA A 272 11.86 13.21 -0.81
CA ALA A 272 10.54 12.69 -0.47
C ALA A 272 9.99 13.27 0.85
N GLU A 273 10.82 13.34 1.90
CA GLU A 273 10.43 13.93 3.19
C GLU A 273 10.10 15.42 3.07
N CYS A 274 10.91 16.19 2.32
CA CYS A 274 10.64 17.61 2.06
C CYS A 274 9.37 17.83 1.23
N ASP A 275 9.15 17.02 0.19
CA ASP A 275 7.96 17.13 -0.66
C ASP A 275 6.69 16.76 0.12
N TYR A 276 6.76 15.73 0.97
CA TYR A 276 5.69 15.39 1.91
C TYR A 276 5.35 16.55 2.85
N MET A 277 6.36 17.24 3.40
CA MET A 277 6.12 18.41 4.25
C MET A 277 5.42 19.55 3.50
N LYS A 278 5.85 19.83 2.27
CA LYS A 278 5.21 20.86 1.43
C LYS A 278 3.77 20.49 1.08
N MET A 279 3.53 19.21 0.79
CA MET A 279 2.21 18.70 0.38
C MET A 279 1.15 18.90 1.46
N PHE A 280 1.48 18.61 2.72
CA PHE A 280 0.53 18.68 3.85
C PHE A 280 0.73 19.92 4.74
N GLY A 281 1.54 20.89 4.31
CA GLY A 281 1.87 22.05 5.14
C GLY A 281 0.71 23.01 5.38
N LEU A 282 -0.21 23.17 4.43
CA LEU A 282 -1.43 23.95 4.70
C LEU A 282 -2.36 23.24 5.67
N GLU A 283 -2.56 21.94 5.51
CA GLU A 283 -3.37 21.13 6.42
C GLU A 283 -2.79 21.18 7.84
N TRP A 284 -1.46 21.14 7.96
CA TRP A 284 -0.77 21.31 9.24
C TRP A 284 -1.01 22.70 9.86
N LEU A 285 -0.92 23.78 9.08
CA LEU A 285 -1.20 25.14 9.54
C LEU A 285 -2.67 25.31 9.98
N GLU A 286 -3.61 24.80 9.17
CA GLU A 286 -5.04 24.79 9.50
C GLU A 286 -5.33 23.96 10.76
N ALA A 287 -4.55 22.91 11.00
CA ALA A 287 -4.59 22.08 12.19
C ALA A 287 -3.93 22.73 13.43
N GLY A 288 -3.47 23.97 13.37
CA GLY A 288 -2.85 24.69 14.50
C GLY A 288 -1.33 24.86 14.41
N GLY A 289 -0.69 24.35 13.35
CA GLY A 289 0.71 24.60 13.05
C GLY A 289 1.66 24.24 14.20
N GLY A 290 2.66 25.08 14.44
CA GLY A 290 3.71 24.84 15.43
C GLY A 290 3.34 25.13 16.90
N SER A 291 2.14 25.65 17.19
CA SER A 291 1.72 25.92 18.56
C SER A 291 1.01 24.72 19.18
N GLU A 292 -0.09 24.27 18.58
CA GLU A 292 -0.90 23.16 19.09
C GLU A 292 -1.55 22.42 17.92
N THR A 293 -0.77 21.55 17.26
CA THR A 293 -1.27 20.74 16.14
C THR A 293 -2.38 19.78 16.59
N SER A 294 -3.46 19.70 15.83
CA SER A 294 -4.62 18.88 16.13
C SER A 294 -4.27 17.38 16.19
N ARG A 295 -4.97 16.65 17.07
CA ARG A 295 -4.81 15.18 17.20
C ARG A 295 -5.15 14.44 15.90
N GLU A 296 -6.16 14.91 15.18
CA GLU A 296 -6.58 14.33 13.89
C GLU A 296 -5.43 14.37 12.88
N PHE A 297 -4.75 15.52 12.76
CA PHE A 297 -3.61 15.65 11.86
C PHE A 297 -2.44 14.75 12.28
N ILE A 298 -2.16 14.66 13.58
CA ILE A 298 -1.07 13.80 14.10
C ILE A 298 -1.33 12.33 13.77
N ILE A 299 -2.57 11.86 13.88
CA ILE A 299 -2.95 10.47 13.55
C ILE A 299 -2.75 10.20 12.05
N GLN A 300 -3.14 11.13 11.19
CA GLN A 300 -3.00 10.99 9.73
C GLN A 300 -1.56 11.21 9.22
N HIS A 301 -0.74 11.93 9.99
CA HIS A 301 0.61 12.35 9.61
C HIS A 301 1.63 12.15 10.76
N PRO A 302 1.83 10.90 11.24
CA PRO A 302 2.58 10.62 12.47
C PRO A 302 4.06 11.06 12.41
N ARG A 303 4.65 11.15 11.22
CA ARG A 303 6.04 11.61 11.03
C ARG A 303 6.18 13.11 10.84
N TYR A 304 5.10 13.84 10.56
CA TYR A 304 5.19 15.22 10.09
C TYR A 304 5.91 16.14 11.08
N LEU A 305 5.55 16.08 12.37
CA LEU A 305 6.20 16.90 13.40
C LEU A 305 7.70 16.59 13.54
N SER A 306 8.08 15.32 13.44
CA SER A 306 9.51 14.92 13.47
C SER A 306 10.28 15.44 12.25
N LEU A 307 9.62 15.55 11.09
CA LEU A 307 10.22 16.10 9.88
C LEU A 307 10.33 17.62 9.94
N VAL A 308 9.34 18.31 10.50
CA VAL A 308 9.41 19.75 10.81
C VAL A 308 10.56 20.04 11.77
N GLN A 309 10.74 19.22 12.82
CA GLN A 309 11.88 19.36 13.72
C GLN A 309 13.23 19.16 13.01
N LYS A 310 13.28 18.23 12.04
CA LYS A 310 14.50 17.87 11.28
C LYS A 310 14.88 18.89 10.21
N TYR A 311 13.91 19.42 9.47
CA TYR A 311 14.15 20.27 8.29
C TYR A 311 13.69 21.72 8.45
N GLY A 312 12.97 22.06 9.52
CA GLY A 312 12.34 23.35 9.74
C GLY A 312 10.89 23.40 9.23
N ALA A 313 10.10 24.36 9.70
CA ALA A 313 8.74 24.57 9.21
C ALA A 313 8.76 24.95 7.71
N PRO A 314 7.82 24.42 6.90
CA PRO A 314 7.77 24.77 5.48
C PRO A 314 7.44 26.26 5.30
N ASP A 315 8.15 26.92 4.39
CA ASP A 315 7.95 28.33 4.05
C ASP A 315 6.52 28.55 3.55
N GLU A 316 5.75 29.43 4.20
CA GLU A 316 4.34 29.68 3.88
C GLU A 316 4.12 30.08 2.42
N GLY A 317 5.08 30.77 1.81
CA GLY A 317 5.06 31.16 0.40
C GLY A 317 5.24 30.00 -0.59
N LEU A 318 5.63 28.81 -0.14
CA LEU A 318 5.78 27.58 -0.93
C LEU A 318 4.61 26.60 -0.74
N LEU A 319 3.70 26.89 0.20
CA LEU A 319 2.55 26.05 0.52
C LEU A 319 1.42 26.27 -0.50
N LYS A 320 0.90 25.20 -1.10
CA LYS A 320 -0.17 25.25 -2.10
C LYS A 320 -1.48 24.72 -1.54
N LYS A 321 -2.61 25.40 -1.79
CA LYS A 321 -3.96 24.85 -1.54
C LYS A 321 -4.15 23.65 -2.45
N TRP A 322 -4.19 22.47 -1.85
CA TRP A 322 -4.53 21.23 -2.53
C TRP A 322 -6.00 21.31 -2.97
N VAL A 323 -6.24 21.14 -4.26
CA VAL A 323 -7.58 21.00 -4.82
C VAL A 323 -7.64 19.59 -5.41
N PRO A 324 -8.60 18.75 -4.99
CA PRO A 324 -8.77 17.43 -5.57
C PRO A 324 -8.93 17.52 -7.09
N LEU A 325 -8.52 16.45 -7.77
CA LEU A 325 -8.44 16.26 -9.22
C LEU A 325 -9.78 16.33 -9.98
N ALA A 326 -10.67 17.25 -9.65
CA ALA A 326 -11.82 17.57 -10.46
C ALA A 326 -11.35 18.41 -11.66
N LEU A 327 -11.07 17.73 -12.78
CA LEU A 327 -10.88 18.28 -14.13
C LEU A 327 -10.18 19.65 -14.19
N LYS A 328 -8.85 19.66 -14.12
CA LYS A 328 -8.09 20.77 -14.72
C LYS A 328 -7.30 20.27 -15.91
N ASN A 329 -7.97 20.17 -17.05
CA ASN A 329 -7.33 20.35 -18.37
C ASN A 329 -6.87 21.81 -18.52
N GLN A 330 -6.09 22.32 -17.56
CA GLN A 330 -5.60 23.69 -17.60
C GLN A 330 -4.21 23.66 -18.23
N LEU A 331 -4.15 24.06 -19.49
CA LEU A 331 -2.89 24.31 -20.18
C LEU A 331 -2.31 25.62 -19.66
N LEU A 332 -1.08 25.60 -19.15
CA LEU A 332 -0.31 26.77 -18.76
C LEU A 332 0.13 27.52 -20.01
N LYS A 333 -0.16 28.81 -20.09
CA LYS A 333 0.40 29.73 -21.07
C LYS A 333 1.81 30.11 -20.62
N ILE A 334 2.82 29.51 -21.24
CA ILE A 334 4.24 29.77 -20.95
C ILE A 334 4.83 30.60 -22.08
N THR A 335 5.61 31.61 -21.70
CA THR A 335 6.36 32.45 -22.66
C THR A 335 7.82 32.07 -22.63
N PHE A 336 8.32 31.51 -23.72
CA PHE A 336 9.75 31.25 -23.92
C PHE A 336 10.44 32.51 -24.43
N VAL A 337 11.45 32.96 -23.70
CA VAL A 337 12.24 34.16 -23.98
C VAL A 337 13.70 33.77 -24.17
N PHE A 338 14.43 34.57 -24.95
CA PHE A 338 15.78 34.24 -25.45
C PHE A 338 16.78 35.35 -25.11
N PRO A 339 17.25 35.44 -23.85
CA PRO A 339 18.13 36.53 -23.40
C PRO A 339 19.38 36.73 -24.26
N ASP A 340 19.98 35.63 -24.72
CA ASP A 340 21.23 35.63 -25.47
C ASP A 340 21.03 35.85 -26.98
N HIS A 341 19.76 35.94 -27.43
CA HIS A 341 19.38 36.11 -28.83
C HIS A 341 18.32 37.21 -28.99
N PRO A 342 18.71 38.50 -28.88
CA PRO A 342 17.77 39.63 -28.83
C PRO A 342 16.92 39.80 -30.11
N ASP A 343 17.40 39.30 -31.25
CA ASP A 343 16.67 39.32 -32.52
C ASP A 343 15.51 38.32 -32.58
N ARG A 344 15.46 37.35 -31.65
CA ARG A 344 14.38 36.35 -31.61
C ARG A 344 13.22 36.84 -30.77
N LYS A 345 12.04 36.84 -31.40
CA LYS A 345 10.78 37.12 -30.71
C LYS A 345 10.44 35.99 -29.72
N PRO A 346 9.89 36.33 -28.54
CA PRO A 346 9.39 35.34 -27.60
C PRO A 346 8.37 34.39 -28.22
N ILE A 347 8.36 33.13 -27.78
CA ILE A 347 7.41 32.10 -28.25
C ILE A 347 6.45 31.77 -27.11
N GLU A 348 5.17 32.01 -27.31
CA GLU A 348 4.13 31.55 -26.38
C GLU A 348 3.63 30.15 -26.74
N LYS A 349 3.51 29.28 -25.74
CA LYS A 349 2.90 27.94 -25.88
C LYS A 349 1.99 27.61 -24.71
N LYS A 350 0.93 26.88 -25.02
CA LYS A 350 0.03 26.28 -24.04
C LYS A 350 0.48 24.84 -23.75
N LEU A 351 0.99 24.58 -22.56
CA LEU A 351 1.56 23.29 -22.17
C LEU A 351 0.83 22.75 -20.92
N PRO A 352 0.57 21.43 -20.82
CA PRO A 352 0.12 20.84 -19.57
C PRO A 352 1.17 21.03 -18.48
N ASP A 353 0.76 21.30 -17.25
CA ASP A 353 1.67 21.38 -16.09
C ASP A 353 2.37 20.03 -15.81
N SER A 354 1.73 18.93 -16.18
CA SER A 354 2.27 17.56 -16.16
C SER A 354 3.32 17.27 -17.24
N MET A 355 3.62 18.20 -18.15
CA MET A 355 4.63 17.98 -19.19
C MET A 355 6.03 17.91 -18.58
N GLU A 356 6.77 16.82 -18.88
CA GLU A 356 8.16 16.65 -18.46
C GLU A 356 9.12 17.59 -19.22
N VAL A 357 10.18 18.03 -18.55
CA VAL A 357 11.19 18.94 -19.10
C VAL A 357 11.82 18.38 -20.38
N GLN A 358 12.07 17.08 -20.48
CA GLN A 358 12.56 16.46 -21.71
C GLN A 358 11.63 16.68 -22.91
N LYS A 359 10.30 16.69 -22.67
CA LYS A 359 9.29 16.94 -23.71
C LYS A 359 9.24 18.43 -24.07
N VAL A 360 9.48 19.31 -23.10
CA VAL A 360 9.63 20.76 -23.33
C VAL A 360 10.88 21.04 -24.15
N LYS A 361 12.04 20.47 -23.81
CA LYS A 361 13.27 20.55 -24.61
C LYS A 361 13.09 19.95 -26.01
N GLY A 362 12.34 18.85 -26.15
CA GLY A 362 11.98 18.28 -27.44
C GLY A 362 11.06 19.18 -28.28
N LEU A 363 10.15 19.93 -27.66
CA LEU A 363 9.37 20.97 -28.32
C LEU A 363 10.27 22.13 -28.78
N LEU A 364 11.15 22.62 -27.91
CA LEU A 364 12.08 23.70 -28.22
C LEU A 364 13.07 23.31 -29.32
N ASN A 365 13.59 22.08 -29.33
CA ASN A 365 14.42 21.57 -30.43
C ASN A 365 13.67 21.67 -31.78
N ARG A 366 12.41 21.24 -31.85
CA ARG A 366 11.64 21.33 -33.09
C ARG A 366 11.48 22.77 -33.60
N LEU A 367 11.34 23.73 -32.69
CA LEU A 367 11.12 25.15 -32.97
C LEU A 367 12.41 25.93 -33.24
N LEU A 368 13.48 25.65 -32.49
CA LEU A 368 14.74 26.38 -32.50
C LEU A 368 15.81 25.71 -33.37
N LYS A 369 15.64 24.41 -33.66
CA LYS A 369 16.64 23.55 -34.32
C LYS A 369 17.94 23.41 -33.52
N VAL A 370 17.83 23.43 -32.20
CA VAL A 370 18.93 23.29 -31.24
C VAL A 370 18.80 21.92 -30.54
N PRO A 371 19.88 21.13 -30.43
CA PRO A 371 19.86 19.87 -29.69
C PRO A 371 19.38 20.05 -28.25
N PRO A 372 18.53 19.13 -27.72
CA PRO A 372 18.04 19.21 -26.34
C PRO A 372 19.15 19.27 -25.28
N SER A 373 20.31 18.66 -25.56
CA SER A 373 21.48 18.66 -24.67
C SER A 373 22.07 20.05 -24.45
N ASP A 374 21.89 20.95 -25.42
CA ASP A 374 22.54 22.26 -25.43
C ASP A 374 21.62 23.35 -24.87
N LEU A 375 20.34 23.00 -24.66
CA LEU A 375 19.33 23.89 -24.07
C LEU A 375 19.46 23.94 -22.55
N LYS A 376 19.80 25.11 -22.03
CA LYS A 376 19.69 25.47 -20.62
C LYS A 376 18.42 26.26 -20.38
N LEU A 377 17.62 25.81 -19.41
CA LEU A 377 16.32 26.37 -19.10
C LEU A 377 16.35 26.94 -17.68
N THR A 378 15.86 28.17 -17.54
CA THR A 378 15.53 28.77 -16.24
C THR A 378 14.15 29.40 -16.33
N TYR A 379 13.51 29.71 -15.21
CA TYR A 379 12.25 30.45 -15.23
C TYR A 379 12.23 31.58 -14.22
N THR A 380 11.42 32.60 -14.53
CA THR A 380 11.14 33.73 -13.67
C THR A 380 9.64 33.76 -13.39
N THR A 381 9.27 33.87 -12.12
CA THR A 381 7.87 33.99 -11.70
C THR A 381 7.43 35.45 -11.63
N LEU A 382 6.17 35.72 -11.95
CA LEU A 382 5.56 37.04 -11.78
C LEU A 382 5.53 37.50 -10.30
N LYS A 383 5.60 36.57 -9.34
CA LYS A 383 5.51 36.85 -7.89
C LYS A 383 6.81 37.39 -7.28
N LYS A 384 7.96 37.15 -7.93
CA LYS A 384 9.30 37.61 -7.48
C LYS A 384 10.10 38.06 -8.70
N MET A 385 10.00 39.35 -9.01
CA MET A 385 10.71 39.93 -10.14
C MET A 385 12.24 39.87 -9.94
N GLY A 386 12.97 39.39 -10.95
CA GLY A 386 14.43 39.45 -11.00
C GLY A 386 15.18 38.22 -10.46
N ILE A 387 14.49 37.16 -10.01
CA ILE A 387 15.12 35.91 -9.59
C ILE A 387 14.84 34.83 -10.65
N GLU A 388 15.91 34.25 -11.20
CA GLU A 388 15.86 33.09 -12.09
C GLU A 388 16.06 31.80 -11.31
N TYR A 389 15.21 30.81 -11.58
CA TYR A 389 15.30 29.47 -10.99
C TYR A 389 15.67 28.45 -12.07
N GLU A 390 16.60 27.56 -11.76
CA GLU A 390 17.10 26.56 -12.72
C GLU A 390 16.11 25.41 -12.95
N ILE A 391 16.02 24.97 -14.21
CA ILE A 391 15.25 23.80 -14.63
C ILE A 391 16.24 22.69 -15.05
N ASP A 392 16.67 21.89 -14.09
CA ASP A 392 17.83 20.99 -14.18
C ASP A 392 17.49 19.51 -14.46
N GLY A 393 16.29 19.07 -14.12
CA GLY A 393 15.86 17.69 -14.19
C GLY A 393 14.95 17.39 -15.39
N ASP A 394 15.48 16.66 -16.37
CA ASP A 394 14.77 16.28 -17.60
C ASP A 394 13.53 15.42 -17.38
N LEU A 395 13.53 14.58 -16.34
CA LEU A 395 12.41 13.72 -15.96
C LEU A 395 11.42 14.40 -14.99
N LYS A 396 11.69 15.65 -14.59
CA LYS A 396 10.79 16.43 -13.73
C LYS A 396 9.75 17.16 -14.59
N THR A 397 8.58 17.46 -14.03
CA THR A 397 7.47 18.14 -14.75
C THR A 397 7.51 19.65 -14.54
N LEU A 398 6.81 20.42 -15.37
CA LEU A 398 6.63 21.87 -15.15
C LEU A 398 5.98 22.14 -13.78
N HIS A 399 5.08 21.25 -13.34
CA HIS A 399 4.48 21.27 -12.01
C HIS A 399 5.52 21.19 -10.88
N TYR A 400 6.56 20.36 -11.02
CA TYR A 400 7.64 20.22 -10.03
C TYR A 400 8.34 21.55 -9.76
N TYR A 401 8.59 22.34 -10.82
CA TYR A 401 9.19 23.67 -10.70
C TYR A 401 8.18 24.76 -10.31
N ALA A 402 6.93 24.40 -10.01
CA ALA A 402 5.88 25.34 -9.69
C ALA A 402 5.71 26.47 -10.72
N ILE A 403 5.90 26.16 -12.01
CA ILE A 403 5.67 27.11 -13.10
C ILE A 403 4.16 27.35 -13.22
N GLU A 404 3.75 28.63 -13.24
CA GLU A 404 2.36 29.07 -13.30
C GLU A 404 1.97 29.63 -14.68
N ASP A 405 0.67 29.85 -14.88
CA ASP A 405 0.16 30.50 -16.09
C ASP A 405 0.69 31.93 -16.19
N GLY A 406 1.34 32.26 -17.31
CA GLY A 406 1.94 33.57 -17.55
C GLY A 406 3.42 33.69 -17.17
N ASP A 407 4.01 32.68 -16.54
CA ASP A 407 5.44 32.67 -16.23
C ASP A 407 6.31 32.64 -17.50
N GLN A 408 7.55 33.13 -17.36
CA GLN A 408 8.53 33.19 -18.44
C GLN A 408 9.63 32.16 -18.23
N VAL A 409 9.91 31.37 -19.27
CA VAL A 409 11.03 30.44 -19.31
C VAL A 409 12.13 31.03 -20.17
N GLN A 410 13.27 31.31 -19.57
CA GLN A 410 14.48 31.76 -20.26
C GLN A 410 15.18 30.55 -20.87
N VAL A 411 15.37 30.60 -22.19
CA VAL A 411 16.01 29.54 -22.97
C VAL A 411 17.36 30.04 -23.46
N ARG A 412 18.44 29.38 -23.04
CA ARG A 412 19.81 29.71 -23.40
C ARG A 412 20.48 28.51 -24.07
N TRP A 413 21.29 28.75 -25.08
CA TRP A 413 22.15 27.77 -25.73
C TRP A 413 23.35 28.47 -26.36
N SER A 414 24.43 27.74 -26.56
CA SER A 414 25.68 28.22 -27.18
C SER A 414 25.76 27.85 -28.65
#